data_AF-A0A1G2LB39-F1
#
_entry.id   AF-A0A1G2LB39-F1
#
_cell.length_a   1.000
_cell.length_b   1.000
_cell.length_c   1.000
_cell.angle_alpha   90.00
_cell.angle_beta   90.00
_cell.angle_gamma   90.00
#
_symmetry.space_group_name_H-M   'P 1'
#
loop_
_entity.id
_entity.type
_entity.pdbx_description
1 polymer ?
#
loop_
_entity_poly.entity_id
_entity_poly.type
_entity_poly.pdbx_seq_one_letter_code
_entity_poly.pdbx_strand_id
1 'polypeptide(L)'
;MFSVDQKFPEFSLEVYHPEKDDIGRITSRDFAGRWLIFFWYPKDFTFVCPTELADLNARHKEFKDDGAEILSVSTDTVYTHKGWVDAEGLLKGLKFPMAADHNGRLARELGIYDEETGVAQRAAFIIDPDGILRAVDIVADAIGRSAGELLRKLKALRFVREHPGRVCPASWDEGEETLRPSIKIAGKVAGEIAEHGSA
;
A
#
# COMPACT_ATOMS: atom_id res chain seq x y z
N MET A 1 14.04 10.81 -6.08
CA MET A 1 13.15 11.45 -5.08
C MET A 1 11.77 11.47 -5.69
N PHE A 2 10.84 10.70 -5.11
CA PHE A 2 9.44 10.68 -5.51
C PHE A 2 8.68 11.63 -4.56
N SER A 3 7.52 12.10 -4.99
CA SER A 3 6.62 12.91 -4.16
C SER A 3 5.18 12.48 -4.40
N VAL A 4 4.34 12.69 -3.39
CA VAL A 4 2.89 12.57 -3.58
C VAL A 4 2.45 13.52 -4.69
N ASP A 5 1.43 13.10 -5.43
CA ASP A 5 0.88 13.77 -6.61
C ASP A 5 1.81 13.81 -7.84
N GLN A 6 2.82 12.93 -7.88
CA GLN A 6 3.66 12.71 -9.05
C GLN A 6 3.50 11.30 -9.62
N LYS A 7 3.85 11.14 -10.90
CA LYS A 7 3.88 9.83 -11.56
C LYS A 7 4.82 8.89 -10.80
N PHE A 8 4.32 7.71 -10.44
CA PHE A 8 5.14 6.69 -9.80
C PHE A 8 6.14 6.09 -10.81
N PRO A 9 7.37 5.73 -10.40
CA PRO A 9 8.35 5.12 -11.28
C PRO A 9 7.81 3.88 -12.02
N GLU A 10 8.20 3.72 -13.28
CA GLU A 10 7.93 2.48 -14.00
C GLU A 10 8.75 1.34 -13.41
N PHE A 11 8.15 0.16 -13.28
CA PHE A 11 8.85 -1.03 -12.81
C PHE A 11 8.47 -2.26 -13.65
N SER A 12 9.33 -3.27 -13.59
CA SER A 12 9.14 -4.59 -14.16
C SER A 12 9.87 -5.59 -13.27
N LEU A 13 9.13 -6.32 -12.45
CA LEU A 13 9.66 -7.21 -11.42
C LEU A 13 9.25 -8.66 -11.71
N GLU A 14 10.15 -9.59 -11.41
CA GLU A 14 9.79 -11.00 -11.30
C GLU A 14 8.94 -11.19 -10.04
N VAL A 15 7.90 -12.02 -10.12
CA VAL A 15 6.97 -12.22 -9.01
C VAL A 15 6.68 -13.70 -8.80
N TYR A 16 6.46 -14.08 -7.54
CA TYR A 16 5.84 -15.36 -7.19
C TYR A 16 4.33 -15.16 -7.03
N HIS A 17 3.53 -16.08 -7.58
CA HIS A 17 2.08 -16.13 -7.46
C HIS A 17 1.65 -17.28 -6.54
N PRO A 18 1.40 -17.02 -5.24
CA PRO A 18 1.10 -18.07 -4.27
C PRO A 18 -0.12 -18.94 -4.62
N GLU A 19 -1.18 -18.35 -5.18
CA GLU A 19 -2.40 -19.10 -5.54
C GLU A 19 -2.19 -20.10 -6.68
N LYS A 20 -1.23 -19.82 -7.57
CA LYS A 20 -0.95 -20.64 -8.76
C LYS A 20 0.28 -21.53 -8.60
N ASP A 21 1.07 -21.28 -7.55
CA ASP A 21 2.43 -21.82 -7.38
C ASP A 21 3.28 -21.64 -8.65
N ASP A 22 3.32 -20.41 -9.16
CA ASP A 22 3.99 -20.07 -10.43
C ASP A 22 4.80 -18.77 -10.33
N ILE A 23 5.82 -18.64 -11.18
CA ILE A 23 6.64 -17.44 -11.30
C ILE A 23 6.23 -16.67 -12.54
N GLY A 24 6.02 -15.37 -12.38
CA GLY A 24 5.61 -14.47 -13.45
C GLY A 24 6.44 -13.19 -13.49
N ARG A 25 5.96 -12.24 -14.28
CA ARG A 25 6.48 -10.89 -14.35
C ARG A 25 5.34 -9.89 -14.31
N ILE A 26 5.47 -8.89 -13.45
CA ILE A 26 4.51 -7.78 -13.34
C ILE A 26 5.25 -6.47 -13.60
N THR A 27 4.57 -5.59 -14.32
CA THR A 27 4.99 -4.23 -14.64
C THR A 27 4.03 -3.21 -14.03
N SER A 28 4.47 -1.96 -13.91
CA SER A 28 3.59 -0.87 -13.48
C SER A 28 2.36 -0.70 -14.39
N ARG A 29 2.44 -1.12 -15.65
CA ARG A 29 1.35 -1.02 -16.64
C ARG A 29 0.22 -2.02 -16.39
N ASP A 30 0.52 -3.13 -15.72
CA ASP A 30 -0.50 -4.13 -15.38
C ASP A 30 -1.54 -3.55 -14.41
N PHE A 31 -1.21 -2.46 -13.70
CA PHE A 31 -2.13 -1.77 -12.79
C PHE A 31 -2.83 -0.56 -13.39
N ALA A 32 -2.67 -0.29 -14.70
CA ALA A 32 -3.37 0.81 -15.35
C ALA A 32 -4.90 0.69 -15.15
N GLY A 33 -5.54 1.79 -14.75
CA GLY A 33 -6.98 1.81 -14.47
C GLY A 33 -7.40 1.21 -13.12
N ARG A 34 -6.46 0.75 -12.29
CA ARG A 34 -6.72 0.18 -10.96
C ARG A 34 -5.92 0.89 -9.88
N TRP A 35 -6.42 0.87 -8.65
CA TRP A 35 -5.61 1.26 -7.50
C TRP A 35 -4.57 0.18 -7.21
N LEU A 36 -3.40 0.58 -6.71
CA LEU A 36 -2.35 -0.33 -6.30
C LEU A 36 -1.88 0.00 -4.89
N ILE A 37 -1.93 -1.00 -4.01
CA ILE A 37 -1.24 -1.02 -2.72
C ILE A 37 0.10 -1.72 -2.94
N PHE A 38 1.16 -0.92 -3.09
CA PHE A 38 2.51 -1.43 -3.32
C PHE A 38 3.25 -1.51 -1.98
N PHE A 39 3.33 -2.71 -1.42
CA PHE A 39 3.66 -2.94 -0.02
C PHE A 39 5.04 -3.56 0.17
N TRP A 40 6.00 -2.74 0.58
CA TRP A 40 7.39 -3.15 0.80
C TRP A 40 7.60 -3.66 2.21
N TYR A 41 8.41 -4.69 2.36
CA TYR A 41 8.86 -5.21 3.65
C TYR A 41 10.34 -5.61 3.58
N PRO A 42 11.06 -5.61 4.71
CA PRO A 42 12.51 -5.83 4.69
C PRO A 42 12.95 -7.19 4.17
N LYS A 43 12.40 -8.28 4.71
CA LYS A 43 12.95 -9.62 4.46
C LYS A 43 11.98 -10.75 4.77
N ASP A 44 11.99 -11.78 3.93
CA ASP A 44 11.36 -13.08 4.18
C ASP A 44 11.95 -13.76 5.43
N PHE A 45 11.22 -14.71 6.02
CA PHE A 45 11.63 -15.46 7.22
C PHE A 45 12.03 -14.58 8.43
N THR A 46 11.35 -13.45 8.60
CA THR A 46 11.51 -12.56 9.77
C THR A 46 10.21 -12.44 10.57
N PHE A 47 10.17 -11.56 11.58
CA PHE A 47 9.16 -11.62 12.64
C PHE A 47 7.92 -10.77 12.38
N VAL A 48 8.10 -9.50 11.98
CA VAL A 48 6.97 -8.55 11.76
C VAL A 48 6.42 -8.66 10.34
N CYS A 49 7.28 -8.97 9.36
CA CYS A 49 6.87 -9.09 7.96
C CYS A 49 5.69 -10.06 7.72
N PRO A 50 5.67 -11.30 8.27
CA PRO A 50 4.55 -12.21 8.02
C PRO A 50 3.26 -11.72 8.68
N THR A 51 3.33 -10.98 9.79
CA THR A 51 2.12 -10.44 10.44
C THR A 51 1.49 -9.32 9.60
N GLU A 52 2.30 -8.46 8.98
CA GLU A 52 1.80 -7.42 8.06
C GLU A 52 1.16 -8.03 6.79
N LEU A 53 1.80 -9.04 6.20
CA LEU A 53 1.26 -9.72 5.01
C LEU A 53 -0.04 -10.48 5.32
N ALA A 54 -0.13 -11.11 6.50
CA ALA A 54 -1.35 -11.75 6.95
C ALA A 54 -2.50 -10.74 7.20
N ASP A 55 -2.19 -9.56 7.77
CA ASP A 55 -3.15 -8.48 8.01
C ASP A 55 -3.76 -7.94 6.70
N LEU A 56 -2.91 -7.77 5.67
CA LEU A 56 -3.34 -7.44 4.31
C LEU A 56 -4.18 -8.57 3.70
N ASN A 57 -3.76 -9.83 3.85
CA ASN A 57 -4.45 -10.98 3.26
C ASN A 57 -5.85 -11.18 3.84
N ALA A 58 -6.01 -10.94 5.15
CA ALA A 58 -7.31 -10.98 5.82
C ALA A 58 -8.30 -9.96 5.23
N ARG A 59 -7.81 -8.80 4.79
CA ARG A 59 -8.59 -7.70 4.18
C ARG A 59 -8.55 -7.67 2.66
N HIS A 60 -7.92 -8.65 2.02
CA HIS A 60 -7.73 -8.67 0.56
C HIS A 60 -9.03 -8.49 -0.21
N LYS A 61 -10.14 -9.05 0.29
CA LYS A 61 -11.45 -8.88 -0.34
C LYS A 61 -11.90 -7.41 -0.33
N GLU A 62 -11.71 -6.69 0.77
CA GLU A 62 -12.14 -5.29 0.90
C GLU A 62 -11.33 -4.39 -0.04
N PHE A 63 -10.00 -4.57 -0.10
CA PHE A 63 -9.16 -3.88 -1.09
C PHE A 63 -9.64 -4.14 -2.53
N LYS A 64 -9.96 -5.40 -2.84
CA LYS A 64 -10.44 -5.79 -4.17
C LYS A 64 -11.82 -5.21 -4.49
N ASP A 65 -12.75 -5.22 -3.53
CA ASP A 65 -14.08 -4.60 -3.67
C ASP A 65 -13.95 -3.08 -3.89
N ASP A 66 -12.91 -2.45 -3.32
CA ASP A 66 -12.58 -1.04 -3.53
C ASP A 66 -11.75 -0.76 -4.80
N GLY A 67 -11.54 -1.77 -5.66
CA GLY A 67 -10.87 -1.64 -6.94
C GLY A 67 -9.34 -1.55 -6.85
N ALA A 68 -8.77 -1.98 -5.72
CA ALA A 68 -7.32 -2.04 -5.50
C ALA A 68 -6.76 -3.45 -5.63
N GLU A 69 -5.58 -3.54 -6.22
CA GLU A 69 -4.72 -4.71 -6.18
C GLU A 69 -3.63 -4.52 -5.12
N ILE A 70 -3.16 -5.61 -4.54
CA ILE A 70 -2.01 -5.62 -3.63
C ILE A 70 -0.83 -6.28 -4.35
N LEU A 71 0.35 -5.69 -4.23
CA LEU A 71 1.62 -6.29 -4.64
C LEU A 71 2.62 -6.08 -3.51
N SER A 72 3.05 -7.17 -2.87
CA SER A 72 4.12 -7.08 -1.87
C SER A 72 5.50 -7.13 -2.53
N VAL A 73 6.51 -6.56 -1.88
CA VAL A 73 7.88 -6.51 -2.41
C VAL A 73 8.91 -6.62 -1.30
N SER A 74 9.97 -7.39 -1.54
CA SER A 74 11.22 -7.29 -0.79
C SER A 74 12.43 -7.42 -1.73
N THR A 75 13.64 -7.39 -1.17
CA THR A 75 14.89 -7.64 -1.89
C THR A 75 15.25 -9.13 -1.97
N ASP A 76 14.37 -10.02 -1.49
CA ASP A 76 14.51 -11.47 -1.64
C ASP A 76 14.20 -11.91 -3.08
N THR A 77 14.43 -13.19 -3.37
CA THR A 77 14.11 -13.80 -4.68
C THR A 77 12.73 -14.44 -4.65
N VAL A 78 12.12 -14.66 -5.81
CA VAL A 78 10.86 -15.40 -5.93
C VAL A 78 10.93 -16.83 -5.38
N TYR A 79 12.11 -17.46 -5.40
CA TYR A 79 12.32 -18.77 -4.79
C TYR A 79 12.28 -18.71 -3.26
N THR A 80 12.81 -17.63 -2.69
CA THR A 80 12.70 -17.36 -1.25
C THR A 80 11.24 -17.15 -0.88
N HIS A 81 10.48 -16.36 -1.67
CA HIS A 81 9.06 -16.13 -1.45
C HIS A 81 8.26 -17.43 -1.43
N LYS A 82 8.47 -18.30 -2.43
CA LYS A 82 7.84 -19.63 -2.47
C LYS A 82 8.15 -20.43 -1.21
N GLY A 83 9.44 -20.58 -0.89
CA GLY A 83 9.87 -21.33 0.28
C GLY A 83 9.30 -20.77 1.58
N TRP A 84 9.13 -19.45 1.67
CA TRP A 84 8.57 -18.80 2.84
C TRP A 84 7.06 -19.01 2.96
N VAL A 85 6.32 -18.86 1.86
CA VAL A 85 4.87 -19.15 1.83
C VAL A 85 4.58 -20.60 2.19
N ASP A 86 5.42 -21.55 1.77
CA ASP A 86 5.28 -22.96 2.11
C ASP A 86 5.53 -23.24 3.60
N ALA A 87 6.49 -22.52 4.21
CA ALA A 87 6.94 -22.77 5.58
C ALA A 87 6.18 -21.98 6.65
N GLU A 88 5.71 -20.77 6.33
CA GLU A 88 5.12 -19.82 7.27
C GLU A 88 3.60 -19.95 7.33
N GLY A 89 3.08 -20.42 8.46
CA GLY A 89 1.64 -20.66 8.65
C GLY A 89 0.78 -19.40 8.49
N LEU A 90 1.31 -18.22 8.81
CA LEU A 90 0.62 -16.93 8.63
C LEU A 90 0.41 -16.57 7.15
N LEU A 91 1.23 -17.09 6.24
CA LEU A 91 1.15 -16.81 4.80
C LEU A 91 0.32 -17.85 4.04
N LYS A 92 -0.24 -18.85 4.73
CA LYS A 92 -1.07 -19.87 4.10
C LYS A 92 -2.28 -19.24 3.41
N GLY A 93 -2.42 -19.50 2.10
CA GLY A 93 -3.50 -18.96 1.30
C GLY A 93 -3.37 -17.46 1.02
N LEU A 94 -2.13 -16.96 0.89
CA LEU A 94 -1.84 -15.61 0.41
C LEU A 94 -2.45 -15.40 -0.99
N LYS A 95 -3.23 -14.33 -1.17
CA LYS A 95 -4.04 -14.11 -2.39
C LYS A 95 -3.43 -13.13 -3.39
N PHE A 96 -2.29 -12.54 -3.05
CA PHE A 96 -1.65 -11.51 -3.85
C PHE A 96 -0.20 -11.90 -4.20
N PRO A 97 0.33 -11.42 -5.34
CA PRO A 97 1.69 -11.69 -5.77
C PRO A 97 2.75 -11.05 -4.86
N MET A 98 3.91 -11.70 -4.82
CA MET A 98 5.11 -11.23 -4.09
C MET A 98 6.22 -10.95 -5.11
N ALA A 99 6.63 -9.68 -5.25
CA ALA A 99 7.66 -9.25 -6.17
C ALA A 99 9.06 -9.25 -5.56
N ALA A 100 10.03 -9.64 -6.38
CA ALA A 100 11.45 -9.66 -6.05
C ALA A 100 12.18 -8.45 -6.67
N ASP A 101 12.62 -7.51 -5.84
CA ASP A 101 13.59 -6.47 -6.20
C ASP A 101 15.01 -6.89 -5.78
N HIS A 102 15.46 -8.06 -6.26
CA HIS A 102 16.69 -8.69 -5.76
C HIS A 102 17.96 -7.84 -5.96
N ASN A 103 17.98 -6.97 -6.96
CA ASN A 103 19.11 -6.05 -7.19
C ASN A 103 18.99 -4.75 -6.38
N GLY A 104 17.87 -4.53 -5.67
CA GLY A 104 17.58 -3.34 -4.88
C GLY A 104 17.47 -2.05 -5.71
N ARG A 105 17.29 -2.14 -7.04
CA ARG A 105 17.29 -0.96 -7.91
C ARG A 105 16.06 -0.11 -7.63
N LEU A 106 14.89 -0.72 -7.56
CA LEU A 106 13.64 0.01 -7.37
C LEU A 106 13.56 0.56 -5.94
N ALA A 107 13.97 -0.22 -4.93
CA ALA A 107 14.06 0.25 -3.55
C ALA A 107 14.96 1.49 -3.42
N ARG A 108 16.11 1.54 -4.13
CA ARG A 108 16.99 2.73 -4.17
C ARG A 108 16.34 3.91 -4.87
N GLU A 109 15.68 3.69 -6.00
CA GLU A 109 14.95 4.74 -6.74
C GLU A 109 13.83 5.35 -5.89
N LEU A 110 13.17 4.50 -5.11
CA LEU A 110 12.18 4.85 -4.10
C LEU A 110 12.80 5.31 -2.76
N GLY A 111 14.12 5.47 -2.65
CA GLY A 111 14.77 6.00 -1.44
C GLY A 111 14.48 5.23 -0.14
N ILE A 112 14.08 3.97 -0.24
CA ILE A 112 13.74 3.09 0.91
C ILE A 112 14.75 1.95 1.07
N TYR A 113 15.77 1.87 0.21
CA TYR A 113 16.81 0.86 0.35
C TYR A 113 17.84 1.28 1.40
N ASP A 114 18.12 0.37 2.34
CA ASP A 114 19.21 0.51 3.29
C ASP A 114 20.48 -0.12 2.72
N GLU A 115 21.48 0.72 2.43
CA GLU A 115 22.75 0.29 1.86
C GLU A 115 23.63 -0.50 2.85
N GLU A 116 23.42 -0.36 4.16
CA GLU A 116 24.18 -1.11 5.16
C GLU A 116 23.67 -2.53 5.32
N THR A 117 22.34 -2.71 5.28
CA THR A 117 21.69 -4.00 5.56
C THR A 117 21.23 -4.75 4.30
N GLY A 118 21.10 -4.05 3.17
CA GLY A 118 20.72 -4.64 1.89
C GLY A 118 19.23 -4.94 1.72
N VAL A 119 18.39 -4.30 2.53
CA VAL A 119 16.93 -4.51 2.53
C VAL A 119 16.17 -3.21 2.31
N ALA A 120 14.88 -3.34 1.97
CA ALA A 120 13.99 -2.20 1.91
C ALA A 120 13.41 -1.87 3.29
N GLN A 121 13.15 -0.59 3.57
CA GLN A 121 12.38 -0.17 4.72
C GLN A 121 10.91 -0.64 4.61
N ARG A 122 10.20 -0.63 5.74
CA ARG A 122 8.74 -0.85 5.79
C ARG A 122 8.00 0.32 5.16
N ALA A 123 7.80 0.27 3.84
CA ALA A 123 7.13 1.32 3.07
C ALA A 123 5.87 0.81 2.35
N ALA A 124 4.76 1.54 2.42
CA ALA A 124 3.56 1.26 1.64
C ALA A 124 3.20 2.47 0.78
N PHE A 125 2.96 2.23 -0.51
CA PHE A 125 2.59 3.25 -1.47
C PHE A 125 1.17 2.98 -1.98
N ILE A 126 0.32 4.01 -1.98
CA ILE A 126 -1.01 3.93 -2.61
C ILE A 126 -0.94 4.71 -3.92
N ILE A 127 -1.08 3.98 -5.02
CA ILE A 127 -0.95 4.50 -6.39
C ILE A 127 -2.34 4.45 -7.04
N ASP A 128 -2.72 5.55 -7.69
CA ASP A 128 -4.04 5.69 -8.31
C ASP A 128 -4.14 5.06 -9.70
N PRO A 129 -5.35 4.96 -10.29
CA PRO A 129 -5.57 4.40 -11.63
C PRO A 129 -4.77 5.06 -12.77
N ASP A 130 -4.31 6.30 -12.58
CA ASP A 130 -3.50 7.05 -13.56
C ASP A 130 -2.00 6.84 -13.32
N GLY A 131 -1.63 5.99 -12.35
CA GLY A 131 -0.25 5.71 -11.95
C GLY A 131 0.39 6.86 -11.17
N ILE A 132 -0.41 7.70 -10.50
CA ILE A 132 0.06 8.79 -9.65
C ILE A 132 0.13 8.31 -8.20
N LEU A 133 1.21 8.62 -7.51
CA LEU A 133 1.35 8.33 -6.09
C LEU A 133 0.46 9.26 -5.27
N ARG A 134 -0.39 8.70 -4.39
CA ARG A 134 -1.34 9.48 -3.58
C ARG A 134 -1.10 9.43 -2.08
N ALA A 135 -0.50 8.35 -1.59
CA ALA A 135 -0.12 8.25 -0.18
C ALA A 135 1.10 7.36 -0.01
N VAL A 136 1.84 7.65 1.06
CA VAL A 136 3.04 6.93 1.48
C VAL A 136 2.97 6.72 2.99
N ASP A 137 3.33 5.53 3.43
CA ASP A 137 3.48 5.18 4.85
C ASP A 137 4.80 4.45 5.04
N ILE A 138 5.76 5.10 5.71
CA ILE A 138 7.10 4.56 5.98
C ILE A 138 7.30 4.56 7.49
N VAL A 139 7.62 3.40 8.05
CA VAL A 139 7.85 3.23 9.49
C VAL A 139 9.19 2.58 9.76
N ALA A 140 9.71 2.78 10.98
CA ALA A 140 10.90 2.08 11.45
C ALA A 140 10.67 0.56 11.50
N ASP A 141 11.73 -0.23 11.35
CA ASP A 141 11.65 -1.70 11.23
C ASP A 141 10.98 -2.40 12.41
N ALA A 142 11.01 -1.79 13.60
CA ALA A 142 10.41 -2.31 14.83
C ALA A 142 8.87 -2.12 14.90
N ILE A 143 8.27 -1.43 13.93
CA ILE A 143 6.83 -1.09 13.94
C ILE A 143 6.16 -1.74 12.73
N GLY A 144 5.11 -2.54 12.97
CA GLY A 144 4.23 -3.02 11.91
C GLY A 144 3.20 -1.96 11.52
N ARG A 145 2.90 -1.86 10.22
CA ARG A 145 1.83 -1.01 9.68
C ARG A 145 0.46 -1.68 9.85
N SER A 146 -0.59 -0.89 9.66
CA SER A 146 -1.98 -1.33 9.75
C SER A 146 -2.61 -1.43 8.35
N ALA A 147 -3.05 -2.62 7.94
CA ALA A 147 -3.81 -2.78 6.70
C ALA A 147 -5.16 -2.03 6.76
N GLY A 148 -5.74 -1.90 7.95
CA GLY A 148 -6.95 -1.09 8.15
C GLY A 148 -6.74 0.38 7.81
N GLU A 149 -5.61 0.96 8.21
CA GLU A 149 -5.30 2.35 7.89
C GLU A 149 -4.99 2.54 6.40
N LEU A 150 -4.33 1.56 5.76
CA LEU A 150 -4.15 1.57 4.30
C LEU A 150 -5.49 1.51 3.56
N LEU A 151 -6.43 0.68 4.02
CA LEU A 151 -7.77 0.57 3.45
C LEU A 151 -8.56 1.88 3.65
N ARG A 152 -8.52 2.49 4.85
CA ARG A 152 -9.18 3.77 5.12
C ARG A 152 -8.64 4.88 4.20
N LYS A 153 -7.31 4.97 4.05
CA LYS A 153 -6.67 5.91 3.11
C LYS A 153 -7.10 5.66 1.67
N LEU A 154 -7.15 4.40 1.22
CA LEU A 154 -7.64 4.03 -0.11
C LEU A 154 -9.07 4.51 -0.33
N LYS A 155 -9.99 4.25 0.60
CA LYS A 155 -11.39 4.68 0.53
C LYS A 155 -11.51 6.19 0.45
N ALA A 156 -10.75 6.94 1.25
CA ALA A 156 -10.72 8.39 1.21
C ALA A 156 -10.24 8.92 -0.15
N LEU A 157 -9.15 8.33 -0.67
CA LEU A 157 -8.59 8.70 -1.97
C LEU A 157 -9.55 8.39 -3.12
N ARG A 158 -10.23 7.24 -3.09
CA ARG A 158 -11.30 6.90 -4.03
C ARG A 158 -12.44 7.91 -3.96
N PHE A 159 -12.94 8.20 -2.75
CA PHE A 159 -14.03 9.13 -2.54
C PHE A 159 -13.73 10.51 -3.13
N VAL A 160 -12.55 11.08 -2.84
CA VAL A 160 -12.15 12.40 -3.34
C VAL A 160 -11.99 12.41 -4.86
N ARG A 161 -11.53 11.30 -5.45
CA ARG A 161 -11.45 11.13 -6.91
C ARG A 161 -12.85 11.13 -7.55
N GLU A 162 -13.82 10.46 -6.93
CA GLU A 162 -15.20 10.36 -7.43
C GLU A 162 -16.03 11.62 -7.15
N HIS A 163 -15.63 12.43 -6.18
CA HIS A 163 -16.33 13.64 -5.75
C HIS A 163 -15.44 14.90 -5.82
N PRO A 164 -15.09 15.39 -7.03
CA PRO A 164 -14.22 16.54 -7.18
C PRO A 164 -14.69 17.76 -6.38
N GLY A 165 -13.77 18.36 -5.62
CA GLY A 165 -14.03 19.51 -4.77
C GLY A 165 -14.55 19.17 -3.36
N ARG A 166 -14.73 17.89 -3.02
CA ARG A 166 -14.86 17.42 -1.64
C ARG A 166 -13.50 17.03 -1.07
N VAL A 167 -13.34 17.16 0.25
CA VAL A 167 -12.16 16.69 0.98
C VAL A 167 -12.57 15.92 2.23
N CYS A 168 -11.82 14.88 2.55
CA CYS A 168 -12.02 14.07 3.75
C CYS A 168 -11.31 14.73 4.96
N PRO A 169 -12.01 15.00 6.08
CA PRO A 169 -11.40 15.52 7.30
C PRO A 169 -10.49 14.47 7.99
N ALA A 170 -9.88 14.88 9.10
CA ALA A 170 -9.06 13.99 9.92
C ALA A 170 -9.87 12.76 10.38
N SER A 171 -9.22 11.60 10.37
CA SER A 171 -9.81 10.30 10.76
C SER A 171 -11.03 9.86 9.95
N TRP A 172 -11.35 10.52 8.84
CA TRP A 172 -12.53 10.21 8.02
C TRP A 172 -12.58 8.73 7.61
N ASP A 173 -13.75 8.12 7.74
CA ASP A 173 -14.10 6.83 7.14
C ASP A 173 -15.38 6.92 6.29
N GLU A 174 -15.63 5.88 5.50
CA GLU A 174 -16.73 5.85 4.54
C GLU A 174 -18.10 6.04 5.20
N GLY A 175 -18.85 7.03 4.71
CA GLY A 175 -20.15 7.42 5.25
C GLY A 175 -20.10 8.63 6.20
N GLU A 176 -18.92 9.04 6.67
CA GLU A 176 -18.76 10.24 7.49
C GLU A 176 -18.82 11.53 6.67
N GLU A 177 -19.04 12.65 7.37
CA GLU A 177 -19.14 13.97 6.76
C GLU A 177 -17.84 14.40 6.08
N THR A 178 -17.97 15.05 4.93
CA THR A 178 -16.82 15.61 4.18
C THR A 178 -17.03 17.09 3.90
N LEU A 179 -15.92 17.79 3.74
CA LEU A 179 -15.90 19.24 3.58
C LEU A 179 -15.88 19.66 2.12
N ARG A 180 -16.34 20.87 1.84
CA ARG A 180 -16.15 21.56 0.55
C ARG A 180 -15.30 22.81 0.76
N PRO A 181 -14.00 22.79 0.43
CA PRO A 181 -13.12 23.92 0.68
C PRO A 181 -13.61 25.22 0.04
N SER A 182 -13.64 26.29 0.83
CA SER A 182 -13.88 27.66 0.34
C SER A 182 -13.32 28.69 1.32
N ILE A 183 -13.03 29.89 0.84
CA ILE A 183 -12.56 30.98 1.71
C ILE A 183 -13.56 31.34 2.82
N LYS A 184 -14.85 31.04 2.62
CA LYS A 184 -15.91 31.34 3.59
C LYS A 184 -15.82 30.50 4.86
N ILE A 185 -15.33 29.26 4.74
CA ILE A 185 -15.20 28.32 5.87
C ILE A 185 -13.80 28.35 6.49
N ALA A 186 -12.86 29.12 5.94
CA ALA A 186 -11.54 29.28 6.50
C ALA A 186 -11.62 29.86 7.92
N GLY A 187 -11.08 29.13 8.90
CA GLY A 187 -11.19 29.47 10.33
C GLY A 187 -12.55 29.18 10.97
N LYS A 188 -13.48 28.55 10.25
CA LYS A 188 -14.85 28.25 10.71
C LYS A 188 -15.26 26.79 10.49
N VAL A 189 -14.28 25.90 10.28
CA VAL A 189 -14.50 24.48 9.92
C VAL A 189 -15.28 23.71 10.99
N ALA A 190 -15.20 24.10 12.27
CA ALA A 190 -15.97 23.46 13.34
C ALA A 190 -17.49 23.51 13.14
N GLY A 191 -18.02 24.50 12.39
CA GLY A 191 -19.45 24.55 12.04
C GLY A 191 -19.85 23.68 10.84
N GLU A 192 -18.87 23.09 10.14
CA GLU A 192 -19.05 22.26 8.95
C GLU A 192 -18.82 20.77 9.22
N ILE A 193 -18.35 20.43 10.42
CA ILE A 193 -18.19 19.05 10.90
C ILE A 193 -19.06 18.88 12.14
N ALA A 194 -19.86 17.81 12.20
CA ALA A 194 -20.52 17.43 13.44
C ALA A 194 -19.47 17.25 14.54
N GLU A 195 -19.77 17.71 15.77
CA GLU A 195 -18.95 17.40 16.95
C GLU A 195 -18.86 15.87 17.07
N HIS A 196 -17.76 15.29 16.62
CA HIS A 196 -17.46 13.89 16.92
C HIS A 196 -17.09 13.85 18.40
N GLY A 197 -18.11 13.61 19.22
CA GLY A 197 -17.99 13.47 20.66
C GLY A 197 -16.93 12.41 20.97
N SER A 198 -15.77 12.88 21.39
CA SER A 198 -14.78 12.06 22.07
C SER A 198 -15.37 11.55 23.38
N ALA A 199 -15.64 10.25 23.43
CA ALA A 199 -15.75 9.46 24.65
C ALA A 199 -14.79 8.26 24.51
#